data_AF-A0A3B1BRE5-F1
#
_entry.id   AF-A0A3B1BRE5-F1
#
_cell.length_a   1.000
_cell.length_b   1.000
_cell.length_c   1.000
_cell.angle_alpha   90.00
_cell.angle_beta   90.00
_cell.angle_gamma   90.00
#
_symmetry.space_group_name_H-M   'P 1'
#
loop_
_entity.id
_entity.type
_entity.pdbx_description
1 polymer ?
#
loop_
_entity_poly.entity_id
_entity_poly.type
_entity_poly.pdbx_seq_one_letter_code
_entity_poly.pdbx_strand_id
1 'polypeptide(L)'
;MKSTEVLSKIQNRWHNVYWFSRMLINNDKYVAVGKEPRLLSTIASSLRLIAKENISKQDTLILQKQTLRNIIEERYKRTSSRTGRVKKMLNDLDKEIQTPEDIDVFILTCENIMLPLYQAIANIPSDDKEFTLSIAKAYLDIQGEDGLATVIKLWDDLGVKGCLTVERTEIVRAFATLRVLLTKDKSITEEERDIILTTFTQEFERRAGQKRKKRAGGSLEDVTDFILEYYKIKRATAPEHFQADIEVDNWIKTKDGWMIGISCKRTIRERWKQVSSAEASVLSKFKIKYIYHIVTYDEDLSDDKLTLLGIQRHIFYLPDNSRRLKYASGHVGLKDYVRPISQLIKDIKKQTS
;
A
#
# COMPACT_ATOMS: atom_id res chain seq x y z
N MET A 1 -37.19 0.44 -19.89
CA MET A 1 -36.78 -0.94 -19.53
C MET A 1 -37.25 -1.22 -18.12
N LYS A 2 -37.92 -2.35 -17.86
CA LYS A 2 -38.36 -2.72 -16.51
C LYS A 2 -37.15 -3.20 -15.69
N SER A 3 -37.10 -2.93 -14.39
CA SER A 3 -35.96 -3.27 -13.52
C SER A 3 -35.58 -4.75 -13.56
N THR A 4 -36.55 -5.64 -13.78
CA THR A 4 -36.35 -7.08 -13.95
C THR A 4 -35.61 -7.46 -15.24
N GLU A 5 -35.78 -6.72 -16.34
CA GLU A 5 -35.02 -6.94 -17.59
C GLU A 5 -33.57 -6.47 -17.47
N VAL A 6 -33.31 -5.44 -16.67
CA VAL A 6 -31.94 -4.99 -16.36
C VAL A 6 -31.21 -6.04 -15.55
N LEU A 7 -31.86 -6.60 -14.52
CA LEU A 7 -31.27 -7.61 -13.65
C LEU A 7 -30.94 -8.92 -14.38
N SER A 8 -31.83 -9.40 -15.26
CA SER A 8 -31.57 -10.62 -16.04
C SER A 8 -30.43 -10.45 -17.05
N LYS A 9 -30.24 -9.23 -17.59
CA LYS A 9 -29.08 -8.92 -18.44
C LYS A 9 -27.76 -8.90 -17.66
N ILE A 10 -27.79 -8.53 -16.38
CA ILE A 10 -26.58 -8.47 -15.52
C ILE A 10 -26.26 -9.84 -14.91
N GLN A 11 -27.27 -10.65 -14.57
CA GLN A 11 -27.12 -12.00 -14.02
C GLN A 11 -27.00 -13.05 -15.13
N ASN A 12 -25.97 -12.90 -15.96
CA ASN A 12 -25.56 -13.90 -16.94
C ASN A 12 -24.28 -14.62 -16.49
N ARG A 13 -23.82 -15.62 -17.27
CA ARG A 13 -22.63 -16.43 -16.93
C ARG A 13 -21.37 -15.60 -16.65
N TRP A 14 -21.22 -14.44 -17.29
CA TRP A 14 -20.05 -13.57 -17.11
C TRP A 14 -20.04 -12.86 -15.77
N HIS A 15 -21.16 -12.85 -15.04
CA HIS A 15 -21.19 -12.42 -13.64
C HIS A 15 -20.23 -13.25 -12.77
N ASN A 16 -20.00 -14.53 -13.13
CA ASN A 16 -19.08 -15.40 -12.38
C ASN A 16 -17.62 -14.95 -12.50
N VAL A 17 -17.25 -14.15 -13.51
CA VAL A 17 -15.90 -13.56 -13.61
C VAL A 17 -15.57 -12.76 -12.34
N TYR A 18 -16.55 -12.02 -11.80
CA TYR A 18 -16.41 -11.29 -10.55
C TYR A 18 -16.15 -12.25 -9.39
N TRP A 19 -17.03 -13.24 -9.18
CA TRP A 19 -16.92 -14.16 -8.05
C TRP A 19 -15.66 -15.02 -8.11
N PHE A 20 -15.28 -15.51 -9.28
CA PHE A 20 -14.02 -16.21 -9.49
C PHE A 20 -12.82 -15.31 -9.15
N SER A 21 -12.80 -14.06 -9.60
CA SER A 21 -11.74 -13.10 -9.25
C SER A 21 -11.65 -12.88 -7.73
N ARG A 22 -12.81 -12.78 -7.04
CA ARG A 22 -12.88 -12.67 -5.58
C ARG A 22 -12.30 -13.90 -4.88
N MET A 23 -12.68 -15.09 -5.31
CA MET A 23 -12.20 -16.34 -4.74
C MET A 23 -10.69 -16.50 -4.95
N LEU A 24 -10.19 -16.14 -6.13
CA LEU A 24 -8.78 -16.24 -6.48
C LEU A 24 -7.91 -15.26 -5.67
N ILE A 25 -8.39 -14.10 -5.21
CA ILE A 25 -7.54 -13.12 -4.49
C ILE A 25 -7.71 -13.14 -2.97
N ASN A 26 -8.85 -13.58 -2.44
CA ASN A 26 -9.14 -13.44 -1.01
C ASN A 26 -8.28 -14.41 -0.15
N ASN A 27 -7.27 -13.86 0.53
CA ASN A 27 -6.35 -14.62 1.39
C ASN A 27 -6.92 -14.95 2.78
N ASP A 28 -7.88 -14.16 3.24
CA ASP A 28 -8.47 -14.34 4.57
C ASP A 28 -9.47 -15.49 4.54
N LYS A 29 -10.26 -15.58 3.46
CA LYS A 29 -11.22 -16.67 3.23
C LYS A 29 -10.59 -17.89 2.54
N TYR A 30 -9.64 -17.67 1.62
CA TYR A 30 -9.05 -18.70 0.77
C TYR A 30 -7.50 -18.60 0.76
N VAL A 31 -6.83 -19.01 -0.32
CA VAL A 31 -5.35 -19.09 -0.39
C VAL A 31 -4.71 -18.13 -1.40
N ALA A 32 -5.50 -17.20 -1.95
CA ALA A 32 -5.02 -16.14 -2.85
C ALA A 32 -4.22 -16.64 -4.08
N VAL A 33 -4.66 -17.74 -4.71
CA VAL A 33 -4.09 -18.33 -5.96
C VAL A 33 -3.85 -17.28 -7.06
N GLY A 34 -4.70 -16.25 -7.11
CA GLY A 34 -4.61 -15.09 -7.98
C GLY A 34 -3.31 -14.27 -7.89
N LYS A 35 -2.45 -14.56 -6.92
CA LYS A 35 -1.11 -13.98 -6.77
C LYS A 35 0.01 -14.89 -7.30
N GLU A 36 -0.31 -16.06 -7.84
CA GLU A 36 0.64 -17.06 -8.33
C GLU A 36 0.51 -17.23 -9.86
N PRO A 37 1.18 -16.40 -10.68
CA PRO A 37 0.96 -16.38 -12.14
C PRO A 37 1.28 -17.72 -12.82
N ARG A 38 2.30 -18.44 -12.35
CA ARG A 38 2.63 -19.77 -12.87
C ARG A 38 1.50 -20.77 -12.61
N LEU A 39 0.94 -20.75 -11.39
CA LEU A 39 -0.15 -21.64 -11.01
C LEU A 39 -1.42 -21.36 -11.81
N LEU A 40 -1.79 -20.08 -11.98
CA LEU A 40 -2.92 -19.68 -12.82
C LEU A 40 -2.75 -20.17 -14.26
N SER A 41 -1.55 -20.01 -14.83
CA SER A 41 -1.25 -20.44 -16.20
C SER A 41 -1.35 -21.96 -16.35
N THR A 42 -0.82 -22.71 -15.37
CA THR A 42 -0.93 -24.17 -15.34
C THR A 42 -2.39 -24.61 -15.25
N ILE A 43 -3.18 -24.04 -14.34
CA ILE A 43 -4.60 -24.34 -14.22
C ILE A 43 -5.32 -24.12 -15.55
N ALA A 44 -5.22 -22.92 -16.13
CA ALA A 44 -5.93 -22.60 -17.36
C ALA A 44 -5.52 -23.50 -18.54
N SER A 45 -4.22 -23.75 -18.70
CA SER A 45 -3.70 -24.62 -19.78
C SER A 45 -4.16 -26.07 -19.63
N SER A 46 -4.14 -26.61 -18.39
CA SER A 46 -4.59 -27.97 -18.12
C SER A 46 -6.09 -28.14 -18.38
N LEU A 47 -6.92 -27.18 -17.98
CA LEU A 47 -8.36 -27.24 -18.20
C LEU A 47 -8.72 -27.16 -19.69
N ARG A 48 -8.00 -26.35 -20.48
CA ARG A 48 -8.14 -26.31 -21.94
C ARG A 48 -7.73 -27.61 -22.62
N LEU A 49 -6.61 -28.20 -22.19
CA LEU A 49 -6.14 -29.47 -22.76
C LEU A 49 -7.20 -30.56 -22.57
N ILE A 50 -7.80 -30.64 -21.38
CA ILE A 50 -8.88 -31.60 -21.09
C ILE A 50 -10.10 -31.34 -21.98
N ALA A 51 -10.49 -30.08 -22.20
CA ALA A 51 -11.59 -29.75 -23.10
C ALA A 51 -11.33 -30.16 -24.57
N LYS A 52 -10.07 -30.09 -25.00
CA LYS A 52 -9.67 -30.40 -26.38
C LYS A 52 -9.61 -31.91 -26.65
N GLU A 53 -9.08 -32.68 -25.69
CA GLU A 53 -8.79 -34.11 -25.88
C GLU A 53 -10.00 -35.03 -25.60
N ASN A 54 -11.06 -34.52 -24.97
CA ASN A 54 -12.23 -35.32 -24.62
C ASN A 54 -13.42 -35.09 -25.56
N ILE A 55 -14.05 -36.19 -25.98
CA ILE A 55 -15.20 -36.19 -26.90
C ILE A 55 -16.53 -35.99 -26.15
N SER A 56 -16.61 -36.48 -24.89
CA SER A 56 -17.81 -36.41 -24.05
C SER A 56 -17.80 -35.17 -23.15
N LYS A 57 -18.83 -34.32 -23.26
CA LYS A 57 -18.95 -33.08 -22.46
C LYS A 57 -19.08 -33.36 -20.95
N GLN A 58 -19.77 -34.43 -20.57
CA GLN A 58 -20.00 -34.75 -19.15
C GLN A 58 -18.71 -35.24 -18.47
N ASP A 59 -17.95 -36.11 -19.16
CA ASP A 59 -16.66 -36.58 -18.67
C ASP A 59 -15.63 -35.44 -18.64
N THR A 60 -15.70 -34.52 -19.61
CA THR A 60 -14.85 -33.32 -19.66
C THR A 60 -14.97 -32.47 -18.39
N LEU A 61 -16.19 -32.14 -17.97
CA LEU A 61 -16.41 -31.31 -16.79
C LEU A 61 -15.88 -31.98 -15.51
N ILE A 62 -16.14 -33.28 -15.34
CA ILE A 62 -15.68 -34.05 -14.18
C ILE A 62 -14.14 -34.05 -14.14
N LEU A 63 -13.49 -34.32 -15.29
CA LEU A 63 -12.03 -34.32 -15.40
C LEU A 63 -11.42 -32.94 -15.14
N GLN A 64 -12.06 -31.88 -15.64
CA GLN A 64 -11.64 -30.49 -15.40
C GLN A 64 -11.71 -30.14 -13.91
N LYS A 65 -12.83 -30.43 -13.25
CA LYS A 65 -12.98 -30.19 -11.79
C LYS A 65 -11.97 -30.99 -10.98
N GLN A 66 -11.76 -32.27 -11.32
CA GLN A 66 -10.78 -33.10 -10.63
C GLN A 66 -9.35 -32.60 -10.84
N THR A 67 -9.02 -32.14 -12.04
CA THR A 67 -7.69 -31.60 -12.35
C THR A 67 -7.45 -30.28 -11.63
N LEU A 68 -8.43 -29.37 -11.61
CA LEU A 68 -8.38 -28.14 -10.82
C LEU A 68 -8.10 -28.44 -9.34
N ARG A 69 -8.84 -29.40 -8.77
CA ARG A 69 -8.65 -29.86 -7.39
C ARG A 69 -7.23 -30.37 -7.16
N ASN A 70 -6.78 -31.31 -7.99
CA ASN A 70 -5.45 -31.92 -7.87
C ASN A 70 -4.34 -30.86 -7.93
N ILE A 71 -4.40 -29.92 -8.88
CA ILE A 71 -3.39 -28.86 -9.03
C ILE A 71 -3.31 -27.97 -7.77
N ILE A 72 -4.46 -27.54 -7.24
CA ILE A 72 -4.50 -26.68 -6.05
C ILE A 72 -4.07 -27.44 -4.80
N GLU A 73 -4.57 -28.66 -4.58
CA GLU A 73 -4.21 -29.45 -3.40
C GLU A 73 -2.72 -29.80 -3.39
N GLU A 74 -2.16 -30.20 -4.53
CA GLU A 74 -0.74 -30.50 -4.69
C GLU A 74 0.13 -29.27 -4.37
N ARG A 75 -0.27 -28.08 -4.84
CA ARG A 75 0.44 -26.82 -4.55
C ARG A 75 0.59 -26.56 -3.04
N TYR A 76 -0.44 -26.89 -2.26
CA TYR A 76 -0.52 -26.58 -0.83
C TYR A 76 -0.39 -27.81 0.08
N LYS A 77 -0.01 -28.97 -0.45
CA LYS A 77 0.12 -30.23 0.31
C LYS A 77 1.05 -30.14 1.52
N ARG A 78 2.09 -29.30 1.43
CA ARG A 78 3.08 -29.09 2.49
C ARG A 78 2.68 -27.99 3.50
N THR A 79 1.50 -27.40 3.36
CA THR A 79 1.06 -26.26 4.19
C THR A 79 -0.21 -26.62 4.97
N SER A 80 -0.04 -27.42 6.03
CA SER A 80 -1.15 -27.90 6.88
C SER A 80 -2.04 -26.78 7.43
N SER A 81 -1.47 -25.60 7.73
CA SER A 81 -2.19 -24.42 8.20
C SER A 81 -3.14 -23.79 7.16
N ARG A 82 -3.04 -24.19 5.89
CA ARG A 82 -3.88 -23.68 4.79
C ARG A 82 -4.89 -24.70 4.27
N THR A 83 -4.81 -25.96 4.69
CA THR A 83 -5.68 -27.05 4.20
C THR A 83 -7.17 -26.73 4.29
N GLY A 84 -7.63 -26.13 5.39
CA GLY A 84 -9.03 -25.73 5.54
C GLY A 84 -9.47 -24.67 4.53
N ARG A 85 -8.61 -23.68 4.23
CA ARG A 85 -8.87 -22.61 3.26
C ARG A 85 -8.84 -23.12 1.82
N VAL A 86 -7.95 -24.07 1.52
CA VAL A 86 -7.90 -24.78 0.23
C VAL A 86 -9.21 -25.53 -0.02
N LYS A 87 -9.63 -26.39 0.92
CA LYS A 87 -10.88 -27.15 0.81
C LYS A 87 -12.09 -26.23 0.65
N LYS A 88 -12.14 -25.13 1.41
CA LYS A 88 -13.20 -24.13 1.30
C LYS A 88 -13.25 -23.48 -0.08
N MET A 89 -12.09 -23.11 -0.64
CA MET A 89 -12.00 -22.54 -1.99
C MET A 89 -12.50 -23.52 -3.05
N LEU A 90 -12.06 -24.77 -2.99
CA LEU A 90 -12.45 -25.81 -3.94
C LEU A 90 -13.94 -26.13 -3.86
N ASN A 91 -14.50 -26.21 -2.65
CA ASN A 91 -15.93 -26.44 -2.46
C ASN A 91 -16.78 -25.26 -2.96
N ASP A 92 -16.33 -24.03 -2.79
CA ASP A 92 -17.05 -22.86 -3.28
C ASP A 92 -16.92 -22.74 -4.82
N LEU A 93 -15.75 -23.03 -5.39
CA LEU A 93 -15.58 -23.10 -6.85
C LEU A 93 -16.46 -24.18 -7.48
N ASP A 94 -16.58 -25.35 -6.82
CA ASP A 94 -17.42 -26.44 -7.31
C ASP A 94 -18.92 -26.08 -7.35
N LYS A 95 -19.37 -25.16 -6.49
CA LYS A 95 -20.74 -24.62 -6.50
C LYS A 95 -20.97 -23.62 -7.64
N GLU A 96 -19.97 -22.84 -8.00
CA GLU A 96 -20.08 -21.84 -9.06
C GLU A 96 -19.85 -22.44 -10.46
N ILE A 97 -19.07 -23.52 -10.55
CA ILE A 97 -18.77 -24.22 -11.80
C ILE A 97 -19.75 -25.39 -11.94
N GLN A 98 -20.86 -25.21 -12.66
CA GLN A 98 -21.85 -26.29 -12.88
C GLN A 98 -21.82 -26.85 -14.30
N THR A 99 -21.25 -26.10 -15.24
CA THR A 99 -21.25 -26.43 -16.67
C THR A 99 -19.84 -26.31 -17.27
N PRO A 100 -19.56 -26.95 -18.42
CA PRO A 100 -18.33 -26.70 -19.16
C PRO A 100 -18.13 -25.22 -19.51
N GLU A 101 -19.22 -24.50 -19.79
CA GLU A 101 -19.18 -23.07 -20.08
C GLU A 101 -18.72 -22.24 -18.88
N ASP A 102 -19.01 -22.66 -17.64
CA ASP A 102 -18.47 -22.02 -16.43
C ASP A 102 -16.95 -22.21 -16.30
N ILE A 103 -16.42 -23.35 -16.76
CA ILE A 103 -14.98 -23.57 -16.85
C ILE A 103 -14.35 -22.59 -17.85
N ASP A 104 -14.98 -22.33 -19.00
CA ASP A 104 -14.48 -21.34 -19.95
C ASP A 104 -14.43 -19.94 -19.33
N VAL A 105 -15.47 -19.56 -18.58
CA VAL A 105 -15.50 -18.30 -17.81
C VAL A 105 -14.39 -18.28 -16.75
N PHE A 106 -14.14 -19.38 -16.06
CA PHE A 106 -13.06 -19.51 -15.08
C PHE A 106 -11.66 -19.41 -15.72
N ILE A 107 -11.46 -20.05 -16.87
CA ILE A 107 -10.23 -19.97 -17.67
C ILE A 107 -9.98 -18.53 -18.12
N LEU A 108 -11.01 -17.86 -18.66
CA LEU A 108 -10.93 -16.44 -19.03
C LEU A 108 -10.59 -15.56 -17.83
N THR A 109 -11.18 -15.86 -16.67
CA THR A 109 -10.87 -15.14 -15.43
C THR A 109 -9.39 -15.32 -15.05
N CYS A 110 -8.86 -16.53 -15.11
CA CYS A 110 -7.45 -16.80 -14.83
C CYS A 110 -6.53 -16.04 -15.80
N GLU A 111 -6.77 -16.14 -17.11
CA GLU A 111 -5.83 -15.67 -18.12
C GLU A 111 -5.97 -14.21 -18.51
N ASN A 112 -7.20 -13.71 -18.63
CA ASN A 112 -7.47 -12.39 -19.19
C ASN A 112 -7.79 -11.36 -18.11
N ILE A 113 -8.11 -11.79 -16.89
CA ILE A 113 -8.32 -10.89 -15.74
C ILE A 113 -7.15 -11.00 -14.77
N MET A 114 -6.93 -12.18 -14.20
CA MET A 114 -6.03 -12.34 -13.07
C MET A 114 -4.55 -12.19 -13.42
N LEU A 115 -4.09 -12.76 -14.54
CA LEU A 115 -2.71 -12.61 -14.99
C LEU A 115 -2.38 -11.15 -15.37
N PRO A 116 -3.16 -10.43 -16.22
CA PRO A 116 -2.89 -9.04 -16.54
C PRO A 116 -2.96 -8.13 -15.32
N LEU A 117 -3.89 -8.41 -14.40
CA LEU A 117 -4.03 -7.66 -13.16
C LEU A 117 -2.85 -7.90 -12.21
N TYR A 118 -2.31 -9.12 -12.14
CA TYR A 118 -1.05 -9.37 -11.44
C TYR A 118 0.09 -8.54 -12.03
N GLN A 119 0.24 -8.55 -13.36
CA GLN A 119 1.30 -7.82 -14.06
C GLN A 119 1.19 -6.31 -13.87
N ALA A 120 -0.01 -5.74 -14.07
CA ALA A 120 -0.26 -4.31 -13.92
C ALA A 120 0.06 -3.82 -12.50
N ILE A 121 -0.34 -4.59 -11.48
CA ILE A 121 -0.04 -4.27 -10.07
C ILE A 121 1.46 -4.41 -9.74
N ALA A 122 2.14 -5.37 -10.37
CA ALA A 122 3.59 -5.56 -10.20
C ALA A 122 4.40 -4.39 -10.80
N ASN A 123 3.96 -3.87 -11.94
CA ASN A 123 4.59 -2.75 -12.64
C ASN A 123 4.47 -1.41 -11.92
N ILE A 124 3.46 -1.23 -11.08
CA ILE A 124 3.34 -0.04 -10.24
C ILE A 124 4.50 -0.03 -9.23
N PRO A 125 5.26 1.06 -9.05
CA PRO A 125 6.31 1.12 -8.05
C PRO A 125 5.77 0.85 -6.64
N SER A 126 6.57 0.12 -5.86
CA SER A 126 6.28 -0.10 -4.44
C SER A 126 6.84 1.00 -3.55
N ASP A 127 7.69 1.85 -4.12
CA ASP A 127 8.38 2.95 -3.47
C ASP A 127 8.69 4.02 -4.54
N ASP A 128 8.64 5.28 -4.14
CA ASP A 128 8.84 6.48 -4.96
C ASP A 128 10.33 6.88 -5.05
N LYS A 129 11.15 6.22 -4.23
CA LYS A 129 12.53 6.56 -3.87
C LYS A 129 13.49 6.83 -5.02
N GLU A 130 13.56 6.02 -6.07
CA GLU A 130 14.60 6.23 -7.10
C GLU A 130 14.43 7.54 -7.88
N PHE A 131 13.19 7.89 -8.25
CA PHE A 131 12.90 9.14 -8.95
C PHE A 131 13.05 10.35 -8.02
N THR A 132 12.53 10.25 -6.81
CA THR A 132 12.59 11.34 -5.82
C THR A 132 14.00 11.56 -5.28
N LEU A 133 14.84 10.53 -5.14
CA LEU A 133 16.25 10.64 -4.68
C LEU A 133 17.08 11.57 -5.55
N SER A 134 17.02 11.41 -6.88
CA SER A 134 17.85 12.19 -7.80
C SER A 134 17.49 13.68 -7.79
N ILE A 135 16.19 13.98 -7.76
CA ILE A 135 15.67 15.36 -7.70
C ILE A 135 15.92 15.95 -6.31
N ALA A 136 15.65 15.20 -5.25
CA ALA A 136 15.88 15.64 -3.87
C ALA A 136 17.35 15.97 -3.61
N LYS A 137 18.27 15.13 -4.10
CA LYS A 137 19.70 15.40 -4.03
C LYS A 137 20.07 16.69 -4.74
N ALA A 138 19.56 16.93 -5.95
CA ALA A 138 19.83 18.18 -6.68
C ALA A 138 19.34 19.43 -5.91
N TYR A 139 18.18 19.36 -5.25
CA TYR A 139 17.71 20.44 -4.39
C TYR A 139 18.61 20.66 -3.17
N LEU A 140 19.03 19.61 -2.48
CA LEU A 140 19.94 19.74 -1.33
C LEU A 140 21.34 20.21 -1.75
N ASP A 141 21.85 19.77 -2.91
CA ASP A 141 23.14 20.20 -3.44
C ASP A 141 23.16 21.71 -3.78
N ILE A 142 22.00 22.27 -4.20
CA ILE A 142 21.88 23.70 -4.56
C ILE A 142 21.48 24.57 -3.36
N GLN A 143 20.50 24.12 -2.56
CA GLN A 143 19.83 24.95 -1.54
C GLN A 143 20.21 24.56 -0.11
N GLY A 144 20.90 23.43 0.09
CA GLY A 144 21.26 22.96 1.41
C GLY A 144 20.04 22.80 2.34
N GLU A 145 20.18 23.28 3.56
CA GLU A 145 19.17 23.10 4.63
C GLU A 145 17.87 23.88 4.34
N ASP A 146 17.95 24.97 3.58
CA ASP A 146 16.77 25.75 3.15
C ASP A 146 15.92 24.98 2.12
N GLY A 147 16.51 23.98 1.45
CA GLY A 147 15.82 23.08 0.53
C GLY A 147 15.01 21.97 1.22
N LEU A 148 15.16 21.77 2.53
CA LEU A 148 14.56 20.63 3.25
C LEU A 148 13.04 20.59 3.16
N ALA A 149 12.36 21.73 3.36
CA ALA A 149 10.91 21.82 3.25
C ALA A 149 10.43 21.45 1.84
N THR A 150 11.15 21.93 0.82
CA THR A 150 10.89 21.63 -0.59
C THR A 150 11.08 20.15 -0.87
N VAL A 151 12.19 19.54 -0.41
CA VAL A 151 12.49 18.12 -0.61
C VAL A 151 11.42 17.23 0.03
N ILE A 152 11.04 17.49 1.28
CA ILE A 152 10.04 16.70 1.99
C ILE A 152 8.67 16.80 1.31
N LYS A 153 8.27 18.01 0.90
CA LYS A 153 7.02 18.21 0.15
C LYS A 153 7.06 17.57 -1.23
N LEU A 154 8.17 17.74 -1.95
CA LEU A 154 8.35 17.21 -3.30
C LEU A 154 8.39 15.68 -3.30
N TRP A 155 8.96 15.06 -2.27
CA TRP A 155 8.95 13.61 -2.11
C TRP A 155 7.54 13.08 -1.84
N ASP A 156 6.73 13.78 -1.04
CA ASP A 156 5.32 13.44 -0.81
C ASP A 156 4.47 13.66 -2.08
N ASP A 157 4.64 14.80 -2.76
CA ASP A 157 3.85 15.21 -3.93
C ASP A 157 4.24 14.45 -5.21
N LEU A 158 5.53 14.36 -5.54
CA LEU A 158 6.01 13.66 -6.74
C LEU A 158 5.92 12.16 -6.59
N GLY A 159 6.12 11.63 -5.39
CA GLY A 159 5.91 10.20 -5.14
C GLY A 159 4.47 9.80 -5.39
N VAL A 160 3.52 10.52 -4.80
CA VAL A 160 2.08 10.28 -5.02
C VAL A 160 1.69 10.49 -6.49
N LYS A 161 2.07 11.62 -7.10
CA LYS A 161 1.70 11.92 -8.50
C LYS A 161 2.36 10.96 -9.49
N GLY A 162 3.62 10.59 -9.27
CA GLY A 162 4.35 9.62 -10.08
C GLY A 162 3.71 8.24 -10.01
N CYS A 163 3.49 7.72 -8.81
CA CYS A 163 2.79 6.44 -8.62
C CYS A 163 1.38 6.46 -9.21
N LEU A 164 0.59 7.52 -9.01
CA LEU A 164 -0.76 7.63 -9.58
C LEU A 164 -0.73 7.68 -11.12
N THR A 165 0.28 8.31 -11.71
CA THR A 165 0.46 8.34 -13.17
C THR A 165 0.78 6.96 -13.72
N VAL A 166 1.67 6.21 -13.06
CA VAL A 166 1.96 4.82 -13.43
C VAL A 166 0.74 3.93 -13.21
N GLU A 167 0.04 4.06 -12.09
CA GLU A 167 -1.23 3.36 -11.82
C GLU A 167 -2.24 3.60 -12.94
N ARG A 168 -2.43 4.87 -13.33
CA ARG A 168 -3.35 5.24 -14.41
C ARG A 168 -2.92 4.65 -15.75
N THR A 169 -1.62 4.67 -16.05
CA THR A 169 -1.08 4.11 -17.29
C THR A 169 -1.30 2.60 -17.35
N GLU A 170 -1.04 1.90 -16.24
CA GLU A 170 -1.18 0.45 -16.14
C GLU A 170 -2.63 -0.01 -16.26
N ILE A 171 -3.58 0.65 -15.58
CA ILE A 171 -5.00 0.30 -15.74
C ILE A 171 -5.51 0.58 -17.16
N VAL A 172 -5.17 1.74 -17.75
CA VAL A 172 -5.62 2.08 -19.12
C VAL A 172 -5.09 1.07 -20.13
N ARG A 173 -3.81 0.71 -20.04
CA ARG A 173 -3.17 -0.26 -20.93
C ARG A 173 -3.81 -1.63 -20.81
N ALA A 174 -3.94 -2.15 -19.59
CA ALA A 174 -4.51 -3.48 -19.37
C ALA A 174 -5.99 -3.54 -19.74
N PHE A 175 -6.77 -2.51 -19.39
CA PHE A 175 -8.18 -2.39 -19.77
C PHE A 175 -8.35 -2.34 -21.29
N ALA A 176 -7.55 -1.54 -22.00
CA ALA A 176 -7.63 -1.42 -23.46
C ALA A 176 -7.34 -2.76 -24.15
N THR A 177 -6.30 -3.48 -23.70
CA THR A 177 -5.97 -4.81 -24.21
C THR A 177 -7.11 -5.80 -24.00
N LEU A 178 -7.66 -5.86 -22.78
CA LEU A 178 -8.80 -6.72 -22.46
C LEU A 178 -10.02 -6.38 -23.33
N ARG A 179 -10.36 -5.09 -23.46
CA ARG A 179 -11.46 -4.62 -24.30
C ARG A 179 -11.31 -5.04 -25.76
N VAL A 180 -10.11 -4.91 -26.33
CA VAL A 180 -9.84 -5.33 -27.72
C VAL A 180 -10.01 -6.84 -27.87
N LEU A 181 -9.52 -7.62 -26.90
CA LEU A 181 -9.67 -9.08 -26.90
C LEU A 181 -11.15 -9.49 -26.87
N LEU A 182 -11.93 -8.94 -25.95
CA LEU A 182 -13.35 -9.27 -25.83
C LEU A 182 -14.16 -8.79 -27.03
N THR A 183 -13.77 -7.68 -27.67
CA THR A 183 -14.45 -7.16 -28.87
C THR A 183 -14.24 -8.05 -30.11
N LYS A 184 -13.13 -8.80 -30.15
CA LYS A 184 -12.89 -9.77 -31.23
C LYS A 184 -13.74 -11.03 -31.08
N ASP A 185 -14.19 -11.34 -29.87
CA ASP A 185 -15.05 -12.48 -29.61
C ASP A 185 -16.51 -12.11 -29.87
N LYS A 186 -17.04 -12.58 -31.01
CA LYS A 186 -18.42 -12.32 -31.42
C LYS A 186 -19.47 -13.00 -30.53
N SER A 187 -19.05 -13.92 -29.64
CA SER A 187 -19.95 -14.58 -28.70
C SER A 187 -20.25 -13.75 -27.45
N ILE A 188 -19.58 -12.60 -27.27
CA ILE A 188 -19.73 -11.73 -26.10
C ILE A 188 -20.46 -10.45 -26.53
N THR A 189 -21.59 -10.14 -25.90
CA THR A 189 -22.33 -8.91 -26.20
C THR A 189 -21.64 -7.67 -25.64
N GLU A 190 -22.13 -6.47 -25.95
CA GLU A 190 -21.64 -5.24 -25.34
C GLU A 190 -21.89 -5.21 -23.83
N GLU A 191 -23.09 -5.59 -23.38
CA GLU A 191 -23.41 -5.61 -21.94
C GLU A 191 -22.56 -6.63 -21.17
N GLU A 192 -22.27 -7.79 -21.77
CA GLU A 192 -21.40 -8.80 -21.18
C GLU A 192 -19.94 -8.32 -21.09
N ARG A 193 -19.46 -7.60 -22.11
CA ARG A 193 -18.13 -6.98 -22.08
C ARG A 193 -18.01 -6.01 -20.90
N ASP A 194 -19.03 -5.21 -20.65
CA ASP A 194 -19.03 -4.26 -19.53
C ASP A 194 -18.96 -4.96 -18.18
N ILE A 195 -19.64 -6.10 -18.01
CA ILE A 195 -19.57 -6.92 -16.78
C ILE A 195 -18.13 -7.42 -16.54
N ILE A 196 -17.46 -7.90 -17.58
CA ILE A 196 -16.08 -8.40 -17.49
C ILE A 196 -15.10 -7.24 -17.21
N LEU A 197 -15.23 -6.12 -17.93
CA LEU A 197 -14.35 -4.96 -17.82
C LEU A 197 -14.48 -4.25 -16.47
N THR A 198 -15.70 -4.15 -15.94
CA THR A 198 -15.94 -3.58 -14.61
C THR A 198 -15.35 -4.47 -13.51
N THR A 199 -15.42 -5.80 -13.65
CA THR A 199 -14.74 -6.73 -12.74
C THR A 199 -13.24 -6.48 -12.68
N PHE A 200 -12.58 -6.35 -13.84
CA PHE A 200 -11.15 -6.04 -13.91
C PHE A 200 -10.83 -4.74 -13.17
N THR A 201 -11.61 -3.69 -13.44
CA THR A 201 -11.44 -2.35 -12.86
C THR A 201 -11.58 -2.36 -11.35
N GLN A 202 -12.62 -3.03 -10.82
CA GLN A 202 -12.87 -3.14 -9.39
C GLN A 202 -11.72 -3.85 -8.66
N GLU A 203 -11.23 -4.96 -9.23
CA GLU A 203 -10.14 -5.72 -8.61
C GLU A 203 -8.80 -4.99 -8.71
N PHE A 204 -8.56 -4.25 -9.80
CA PHE A 204 -7.39 -3.39 -9.93
C PHE A 204 -7.40 -2.31 -8.84
N GLU A 205 -8.47 -1.52 -8.74
CA GLU A 205 -8.57 -0.41 -7.78
C GLU A 205 -8.43 -0.88 -6.34
N ARG A 206 -9.01 -2.04 -6.02
CA ARG A 206 -8.84 -2.63 -4.70
C ARG A 206 -7.38 -2.92 -4.38
N ARG A 207 -6.63 -3.53 -5.32
CA ARG A 207 -5.22 -3.88 -5.11
C ARG A 207 -4.31 -2.66 -5.13
N ALA A 208 -4.53 -1.73 -6.06
CA ALA A 208 -3.84 -0.45 -6.10
C ALA A 208 -4.07 0.33 -4.79
N GLY A 209 -5.31 0.34 -4.28
CA GLY A 209 -5.66 0.91 -2.98
C GLY A 209 -4.89 0.31 -1.80
N GLN A 210 -4.70 -1.02 -1.76
CA GLN A 210 -3.87 -1.65 -0.72
C GLN A 210 -2.39 -1.27 -0.86
N LYS A 211 -1.87 -1.16 -2.09
CA LYS A 211 -0.49 -0.72 -2.35
C LYS A 211 -0.29 0.74 -1.94
N ARG A 212 -1.24 1.62 -2.26
CA ARG A 212 -1.30 3.02 -1.80
C ARG A 212 -1.22 3.13 -0.28
N LYS A 213 -2.01 2.33 0.46
CA LYS A 213 -1.96 2.30 1.94
C LYS A 213 -0.58 1.91 2.47
N LYS A 214 0.07 0.92 1.85
CA LYS A 214 1.42 0.50 2.23
C LYS A 214 2.45 1.61 1.98
N ARG A 215 2.39 2.29 0.83
CA ARG A 215 3.31 3.38 0.47
C ARG A 215 3.14 4.63 1.34
N ALA A 216 1.89 4.99 1.66
CA ALA A 216 1.59 6.17 2.47
C ALA A 216 2.18 6.09 3.89
N GLY A 217 2.46 4.89 4.40
CA GLY A 217 3.11 4.68 5.70
C GLY A 217 4.58 5.10 5.72
N GLY A 218 5.37 4.76 4.70
CA GLY A 218 6.84 4.91 4.73
C GLY A 218 7.41 6.20 4.12
N SER A 219 6.65 6.91 3.28
CA SER A 219 7.21 8.01 2.47
C SER A 219 7.90 9.14 3.27
N LEU A 220 7.37 9.51 4.45
CA LEU A 220 7.97 10.56 5.28
C LEU A 220 9.20 10.05 6.07
N GLU A 221 9.19 8.77 6.43
CA GLU A 221 10.32 8.09 7.06
C GLU A 221 11.46 7.94 6.04
N ASP A 222 11.15 7.50 4.82
CA ASP A 222 12.11 7.31 3.73
C ASP A 222 12.83 8.61 3.33
N VAL A 223 12.10 9.73 3.23
CA VAL A 223 12.73 11.03 2.93
C VAL A 223 13.56 11.53 4.11
N THR A 224 13.13 11.26 5.35
CA THR A 224 13.90 11.61 6.55
C THR A 224 15.21 10.81 6.61
N ASP A 225 15.14 9.51 6.33
CA ASP A 225 16.30 8.62 6.21
C ASP A 225 17.30 9.15 5.19
N PHE A 226 16.81 9.50 4.00
CA PHE A 226 17.63 10.09 2.94
C PHE A 226 18.31 11.38 3.40
N ILE A 227 17.56 12.29 4.04
CA ILE A 227 18.09 13.56 4.55
C ILE A 227 19.19 13.31 5.58
N LEU A 228 18.98 12.42 6.55
CA LEU A 228 19.98 12.09 7.56
C LEU A 228 21.26 11.52 6.93
N GLU A 229 21.12 10.62 5.94
CA GLU A 229 22.24 10.05 5.20
C GLU A 229 22.99 11.13 4.40
N TYR A 230 22.28 12.00 3.68
CA TYR A 230 22.86 13.09 2.90
C TYR A 230 23.74 14.01 3.75
N TYR A 231 23.28 14.37 4.95
CA TYR A 231 24.04 15.17 5.91
C TYR A 231 25.03 14.37 6.77
N LYS A 232 25.21 13.07 6.50
CA LYS A 232 26.13 12.17 7.20
C LYS A 232 25.85 12.09 8.71
N ILE A 233 24.58 12.20 9.10
CA ILE A 233 24.14 12.05 10.49
C ILE A 233 24.06 10.55 10.82
N LYS A 234 24.85 10.11 11.81
CA LYS A 234 24.89 8.71 12.23
C LYS A 234 23.64 8.37 13.04
N ARG A 235 22.88 7.41 12.56
CA ARG A 235 21.76 6.81 13.27
C ARG A 235 22.25 5.86 14.36
N ALA A 236 21.48 5.77 15.44
CA ALA A 236 21.69 4.86 16.56
C ALA A 236 20.60 3.79 16.58
N THR A 237 20.83 2.73 17.35
CA THR A 237 19.79 1.76 17.67
C THR A 237 18.82 2.35 18.70
N ALA A 238 17.57 1.89 18.67
CA ALA A 238 16.58 2.25 19.68
C ALA A 238 17.07 1.88 21.10
N PRO A 239 16.69 2.65 22.14
CA PRO A 239 16.95 2.26 23.52
C PRO A 239 16.32 0.90 23.83
N GLU A 240 17.08 0.03 24.51
CA GLU A 240 16.56 -1.26 24.97
C GLU A 240 15.34 -1.04 25.89
N HIS A 241 14.29 -1.86 25.67
CA HIS A 241 13.05 -1.83 26.44
C HIS A 241 12.27 -0.51 26.40
N PHE A 242 12.56 0.40 25.45
CA PHE A 242 11.72 1.56 25.20
C PHE A 242 10.42 1.13 24.50
N GLN A 243 9.44 0.72 25.29
CA GLN A 243 8.04 0.53 24.87
C GLN A 243 7.25 1.75 25.35
N ALA A 244 7.47 2.89 24.71
CA ALA A 244 6.63 4.06 24.95
C ALA A 244 5.48 4.09 23.95
N ASP A 245 4.39 4.76 24.33
CA ASP A 245 3.23 5.05 23.48
C ASP A 245 3.54 6.04 22.33
N ILE A 246 4.83 6.29 22.05
CA ILE A 246 5.33 7.18 21.00
C ILE A 246 6.04 6.34 19.95
N GLU A 247 5.55 6.41 18.72
CA GLU A 247 6.24 5.84 17.56
C GLU A 247 7.42 6.74 17.16
N VAL A 248 8.63 6.20 17.29
CA VAL A 248 9.90 6.84 16.94
C VAL A 248 10.55 6.04 15.83
N ASP A 249 10.77 6.68 14.69
CA ASP A 249 11.18 6.03 13.45
C ASP A 249 12.71 6.05 13.30
N ASN A 250 13.37 7.04 13.88
CA ASN A 250 14.82 7.21 13.83
C ASN A 250 15.41 7.61 15.18
N TRP A 251 16.62 7.15 15.48
CA TRP A 251 17.35 7.48 16.71
C TRP A 251 18.71 8.08 16.39
N ILE A 252 19.11 9.10 17.13
CA ILE A 252 20.41 9.76 16.99
C ILE A 252 21.05 9.89 18.36
N LYS A 253 22.32 9.50 18.48
CA LYS A 253 23.09 9.64 19.72
C LYS A 253 23.75 11.02 19.78
N THR A 254 23.57 11.72 20.89
CA THR A 254 24.17 13.03 21.15
C THR A 254 25.55 12.88 21.80
N LYS A 255 26.33 13.97 21.83
CA LYS A 255 27.71 13.95 22.37
C LYS A 255 27.80 13.63 23.86
N ASP A 256 26.76 13.98 24.63
CA ASP A 256 26.61 13.65 26.06
C ASP A 256 26.11 12.22 26.29
N GLY A 257 25.97 11.42 25.22
CA GLY A 257 25.53 10.03 25.29
C GLY A 257 24.02 9.83 25.46
N TRP A 258 23.24 10.91 25.46
CA TRP A 258 21.79 10.87 25.37
C TRP A 258 21.32 10.59 23.93
N MET A 259 20.01 10.48 23.73
CA MET A 259 19.41 10.19 22.43
C MET A 259 18.36 11.22 22.04
N ILE A 260 18.24 11.46 20.74
CA ILE A 260 17.14 12.18 20.11
C ILE A 260 16.35 11.16 19.31
N GLY A 261 15.05 11.06 19.59
CA GLY A 261 14.13 10.30 18.76
C GLY A 261 13.54 11.21 17.68
N ILE A 262 13.44 10.74 16.44
CA ILE A 262 12.72 11.41 15.36
C ILE A 262 11.45 10.62 15.06
N SER A 263 10.32 11.31 15.07
CA SER A 263 9.00 10.77 14.80
C SER A 263 8.40 11.50 13.59
N CYS A 264 8.14 10.74 12.53
CA CYS A 264 7.62 11.19 11.25
C CYS A 264 6.11 11.00 11.26
N LYS A 265 5.35 12.09 11.18
CA LYS A 265 3.88 12.04 11.17
C LYS A 265 3.31 13.00 10.16
N ARG A 266 2.52 12.52 9.20
CA ARG A 266 1.75 13.41 8.31
C ARG A 266 0.79 14.30 9.10
N THR A 267 0.03 13.70 10.02
CA THR A 267 -0.89 14.37 10.97
C THR A 267 -0.81 13.69 12.32
N ILE A 268 -0.98 14.42 13.42
CA ILE A 268 -0.88 13.88 14.80
C ILE A 268 -2.23 13.36 15.32
N ARG A 269 -3.34 13.97 14.89
CA ARG A 269 -4.75 13.66 15.21
C ARG A 269 -4.99 13.46 16.70
N GLU A 270 -5.61 12.36 17.13
CA GLU A 270 -5.84 11.97 18.53
C GLU A 270 -4.72 11.12 19.13
N ARG A 271 -3.77 10.65 18.30
CA ARG A 271 -2.71 9.72 18.71
C ARG A 271 -1.74 10.30 19.75
N TRP A 272 -1.66 11.62 19.88
CA TRP A 272 -0.90 12.28 20.95
C TRP A 272 -1.42 11.98 22.36
N LYS A 273 -2.69 11.57 22.51
CA LYS A 273 -3.25 11.29 23.84
C LYS A 273 -2.58 10.10 24.51
N GLN A 274 -2.17 9.11 23.70
CA GLN A 274 -1.40 7.95 24.17
C GLN A 274 0.01 8.38 24.60
N VAL A 275 0.61 9.32 23.89
CA VAL A 275 1.91 9.90 24.23
C VAL A 275 1.85 10.70 25.54
N SER A 276 0.80 11.49 25.73
CA SER A 276 0.70 12.44 26.84
C SER A 276 0.56 11.81 28.23
N SER A 277 0.19 10.53 28.31
CA SER A 277 0.15 9.78 29.57
C SER A 277 1.53 9.41 30.11
N ALA A 278 2.60 9.56 29.31
CA ALA A 278 3.97 9.37 29.77
C ALA A 278 4.48 10.64 30.47
N GLU A 279 4.79 10.56 31.76
CA GLU A 279 5.48 11.65 32.45
C GLU A 279 6.84 11.94 31.79
N ALA A 280 7.29 13.19 31.81
CA ALA A 280 8.60 13.60 31.27
C ALA A 280 9.78 12.79 31.86
N SER A 281 9.57 12.17 33.03
CA SER A 281 10.47 11.23 33.71
C SER A 281 10.77 9.97 32.89
N VAL A 282 9.82 9.52 32.06
CA VAL A 282 9.97 8.34 31.18
C VAL A 282 11.10 8.55 30.18
N LEU A 283 11.13 9.69 29.49
CA LEU A 283 12.21 9.99 28.55
C LEU A 283 13.59 10.01 29.25
N SER A 284 13.66 10.55 30.47
CA SER A 284 14.91 10.57 31.25
C SER A 284 15.39 9.17 31.62
N LYS A 285 14.48 8.25 31.97
CA LYS A 285 14.80 6.84 32.28
C LYS A 285 15.57 6.16 31.15
N PHE A 286 15.24 6.49 29.90
CA PHE A 286 15.86 5.93 28.70
C PHE A 286 16.95 6.83 28.10
N LYS A 287 17.41 7.86 28.83
CA LYS A 287 18.39 8.85 28.36
C LYS A 287 17.97 9.54 27.05
N ILE A 288 16.68 9.80 26.89
CA ILE A 288 16.14 10.52 25.75
C ILE A 288 16.08 12.00 26.09
N LYS A 289 16.76 12.79 25.27
CA LYS A 289 16.90 14.24 25.45
C LYS A 289 15.70 14.98 24.88
N TYR A 290 15.31 14.62 23.67
CA TYR A 290 14.17 15.20 22.95
C TYR A 290 13.52 14.16 22.03
N ILE A 291 12.24 14.39 21.73
CA ILE A 291 11.55 13.77 20.59
C ILE A 291 11.26 14.86 19.56
N TYR A 292 11.82 14.72 18.35
CA TYR A 292 11.62 15.63 17.24
C TYR A 292 10.53 15.08 16.33
N HIS A 293 9.42 15.79 16.23
CA HIS A 293 8.33 15.47 15.31
C HIS A 293 8.53 16.20 13.99
N ILE A 294 8.63 15.46 12.90
CA ILE A 294 8.55 16.00 11.55
C ILE A 294 7.08 15.89 11.11
N VAL A 295 6.42 17.03 10.89
CA VAL A 295 5.00 17.09 10.53
C VAL A 295 4.78 17.83 9.22
N THR A 296 4.05 17.23 8.28
CA THR A 296 3.78 17.83 6.96
C THR A 296 2.40 18.47 6.84
N TYR A 297 1.39 17.93 7.55
CA TYR A 297 0.04 18.51 7.67
C TYR A 297 -0.26 18.82 9.12
N ASP A 298 -0.14 20.10 9.46
CA ASP A 298 -0.04 20.62 10.82
C ASP A 298 -1.26 21.44 11.26
N GLU A 299 -2.26 21.56 10.39
CA GLU A 299 -3.56 22.20 10.68
C GLU A 299 -4.30 21.53 11.85
N ASP A 300 -3.94 20.30 12.19
CA ASP A 300 -4.53 19.57 13.33
C ASP A 300 -3.78 19.78 14.65
N LEU A 301 -2.69 20.54 14.68
CA LEU A 301 -1.94 20.85 15.90
C LEU A 301 -2.66 21.98 16.65
N SER A 302 -3.31 21.69 17.78
CA SER A 302 -3.86 22.72 18.67
C SER A 302 -2.83 23.22 19.69
N ASP A 303 -3.12 24.35 20.35
CA ASP A 303 -2.23 24.95 21.36
C ASP A 303 -2.02 23.97 22.51
N ASP A 304 -3.08 23.25 22.91
CA ASP A 304 -3.03 22.21 23.95
C ASP A 304 -2.07 21.08 23.58
N LYS A 305 -2.11 20.59 22.32
CA LYS A 305 -1.23 19.51 21.85
C LYS A 305 0.24 19.93 21.93
N LEU A 306 0.53 21.13 21.42
CA LEU A 306 1.88 21.67 21.39
C LEU A 306 2.42 21.91 22.80
N THR A 307 1.60 22.47 23.68
CA THR A 307 1.99 22.77 25.06
C THR A 307 2.26 21.50 25.85
N LEU A 308 1.32 20.54 25.81
CA LEU A 308 1.43 19.32 26.60
C LEU A 308 2.65 18.47 26.21
N LEU A 309 2.84 18.26 24.91
CA LEU A 309 3.99 17.52 24.40
C LEU A 309 5.29 18.34 24.53
N GLY A 310 5.22 19.65 24.35
CA GLY A 310 6.35 20.56 24.50
C GLY A 310 6.98 20.50 25.91
N ILE A 311 6.15 20.52 26.95
CA ILE A 311 6.59 20.35 28.35
C ILE A 311 7.30 19.00 28.56
N GLN A 312 6.94 17.98 27.77
CA GLN A 312 7.55 16.66 27.80
C GLN A 312 8.82 16.55 26.94
N ARG A 313 9.39 17.68 26.46
CA ARG A 313 10.59 17.74 25.60
C ARG A 313 10.37 17.26 24.17
N HIS A 314 9.15 17.41 23.66
CA HIS A 314 8.86 17.24 22.24
C HIS A 314 9.04 18.55 21.48
N ILE A 315 9.61 18.48 20.27
CA ILE A 315 9.80 19.63 19.38
C ILE A 315 9.20 19.32 18.02
N PHE A 316 8.37 20.21 17.49
CA PHE A 316 7.70 20.06 16.21
C PHE A 316 8.43 20.86 15.13
N TYR A 317 8.88 20.17 14.09
CA TYR A 317 9.43 20.75 12.88
C TYR A 317 8.35 20.77 11.80
N LEU A 318 7.94 21.97 11.41
CA LEU A 318 6.83 22.22 10.48
C LEU A 318 7.37 22.82 9.17
N PRO A 319 6.61 22.73 8.06
CA PRO A 319 7.00 23.38 6.80
C PRO A 319 7.28 24.87 7.01
N ASP A 320 8.32 25.40 6.39
CA ASP A 320 8.78 26.77 6.63
C ASP A 320 7.72 27.85 6.30
N ASN A 321 6.80 27.53 5.39
CA ASN A 321 5.67 28.38 5.00
C ASN A 321 4.38 28.11 5.81
N SER A 322 4.44 27.27 6.84
CA SER A 322 3.28 26.90 7.65
C SER A 322 2.65 28.11 8.34
N ARG A 323 1.32 28.21 8.24
CA ARG A 323 0.53 29.16 9.03
C ARG A 323 0.69 28.88 10.52
N ARG A 324 0.73 27.61 10.91
CA ARG A 324 0.82 27.19 12.31
C ARG A 324 2.18 27.51 12.91
N LEU A 325 3.26 27.31 12.15
CA LEU A 325 4.60 27.79 12.51
C LEU A 325 4.58 29.30 12.76
N LYS A 326 4.08 30.07 11.80
CA LYS A 326 4.02 31.54 11.91
C LYS A 326 3.26 32.00 13.16
N TYR A 327 2.15 31.34 13.49
CA TYR A 327 1.39 31.59 14.71
C TYR A 327 2.22 31.23 15.97
N ALA A 328 2.74 30.00 16.04
CA ALA A 328 3.44 29.50 17.22
C ALA A 328 4.72 30.29 17.52
N SER A 329 5.46 30.72 16.50
CA SER A 329 6.67 31.54 16.66
C SER A 329 6.39 32.91 17.29
N GLY A 330 5.20 33.47 17.09
CA GLY A 330 4.76 34.72 17.74
C GLY A 330 4.16 34.52 19.14
N HIS A 331 3.88 33.28 19.52
CA HIS A 331 3.21 32.95 20.78
C HIS A 331 4.24 32.63 21.88
N VAL A 332 4.20 33.39 22.98
CA VAL A 332 5.22 33.34 24.06
C VAL A 332 5.41 31.92 24.62
N GLY A 333 4.32 31.17 24.77
CA GLY A 333 4.35 29.80 25.32
C GLY A 333 4.57 28.67 24.31
N LEU A 334 4.59 28.94 22.99
CA LEU A 334 4.67 27.88 21.97
C LEU A 334 5.94 27.95 21.11
N LYS A 335 6.56 29.13 21.03
CA LYS A 335 7.75 29.40 20.20
C LYS A 335 8.92 28.44 20.45
N ASP A 336 9.02 27.89 21.67
CA ASP A 336 10.12 27.01 22.04
C ASP A 336 9.89 25.55 21.62
N TYR A 337 8.64 25.20 21.30
CA TYR A 337 8.21 23.85 20.94
C TYR A 337 8.04 23.65 19.44
N VAL A 338 8.01 24.74 18.65
CA VAL A 338 7.75 24.69 17.20
C VAL A 338 8.88 25.40 16.44
N ARG A 339 9.42 24.74 15.42
CA ARG A 339 10.55 25.23 14.62
C ARG A 339 10.32 25.01 13.13
N PRO A 340 10.92 25.84 12.25
CA PRO A 340 10.94 25.55 10.82
C PRO A 340 11.74 24.28 10.55
N ILE A 341 11.30 23.50 9.57
CA ILE A 341 11.95 22.24 9.21
C ILE A 341 13.35 22.44 8.63
N SER A 342 13.62 23.58 8.00
CA SER A 342 14.98 23.97 7.59
C SER A 342 15.98 24.05 8.75
N GLN A 343 15.52 24.22 9.99
CA GLN A 343 16.38 24.27 11.17
C GLN A 343 16.75 22.87 11.69
N LEU A 344 16.05 21.81 11.28
CA LEU A 344 16.19 20.45 11.81
C LEU A 344 17.65 19.97 11.84
N ILE A 345 18.38 20.14 10.73
CA ILE A 345 19.74 19.64 10.60
C ILE A 345 20.72 20.45 11.44
N LYS A 346 20.54 21.78 11.53
CA LYS A 346 21.34 22.63 12.41
C LYS A 346 21.17 22.21 13.87
N ASP A 347 19.93 21.97 14.28
CA ASP A 347 19.61 21.58 15.65
C ASP A 347 20.16 20.19 16.00
N ILE A 348 20.07 19.22 15.08
CA ILE A 348 20.70 17.90 15.26
C ILE A 348 22.23 18.05 15.38
N LYS A 349 22.88 18.75 14.44
CA LYS A 349 24.33 18.96 14.46
C LYS A 349 24.78 19.61 15.76
N LYS A 350 24.05 20.59 16.29
CA LYS A 350 24.36 21.22 17.59
C LYS A 350 24.41 20.22 18.76
N GLN A 351 23.67 19.13 18.68
CA GLN A 351 23.62 18.08 19.71
C GLN A 351 24.62 16.94 19.48
N THR A 352 25.03 16.71 18.22
CA THR A 352 25.92 15.61 17.84
C THR A 352 27.37 16.03 17.61
N SER A 353 27.62 17.30 17.29
CA SER A 353 28.94 17.88 17.05
C SER A 353 29.64 18.33 18.32
#